data_AF-A0A8D5JM46-F1
#
_entry.id   AF-A0A8D5JM46-F1
#
_cell.length_a   1.000
_cell.length_b   1.000
_cell.length_c   1.000
_cell.angle_alpha   90.00
_cell.angle_beta   90.00
_cell.angle_gamma   90.00
#
_symmetry.space_group_name_H-M   'P 1'
#
loop_
_entity.id
_entity.type
_entity.pdbx_description
1 polymer ?
#
loop_
_entity_poly.entity_id
_entity_poly.type
_entity_poly.pdbx_seq_one_letter_code
_entity_poly.pdbx_strand_id
1 'polypeptide(L)' 'MNHTVTVFSPYIFTVGEKIHIDSGRRKGDWEVAAVADNTVTLRCPVSKKEFTWKKFCYLIDKKQTTTWPGES' A
#
# COMPACT_ATOMS: atom_id res chain seq x y z
N MET A 1 8.83 -15.88 26.92
CA MET A 1 8.17 -14.57 26.85
C MET A 1 7.57 -14.44 25.47
N ASN A 2 6.28 -14.11 25.35
CA ASN A 2 5.65 -13.89 24.05
C ASN A 2 5.92 -12.45 23.60
N HIS A 3 6.34 -12.28 22.36
CA HIS A 3 6.62 -10.97 21.77
C HIS A 3 5.53 -10.62 20.76
N THR A 4 5.06 -9.38 20.79
CA THR A 4 4.16 -8.86 19.75
C THR A 4 5.02 -8.44 18.55
N VAL A 5 4.84 -9.13 17.43
CA VAL A 5 5.52 -8.80 16.16
C VAL A 5 4.54 -8.10 15.23
N THR A 6 4.95 -6.98 14.65
CA THR A 6 4.19 -6.31 13.58
C THR A 6 4.79 -6.71 12.24
N VAL A 7 3.99 -7.33 11.38
CA VAL A 7 4.41 -7.78 10.05
C VAL A 7 3.89 -6.79 9.02
N PHE A 8 4.77 -6.33 8.13
CA PHE A 8 4.42 -5.44 7.03
C PHE A 8 4.61 -6.21 5.72
N SER A 9 3.53 -6.34 4.95
CA SER A 9 3.60 -6.87 3.59
C SER A 9 3.43 -5.73 2.58
N PRO A 10 4.19 -5.73 1.47
CA PRO A 10 3.99 -4.76 0.42
C PRO A 10 2.56 -4.83 -0.11
N TYR A 11 1.95 -3.67 -0.34
CA TYR A 11 0.68 -3.57 -1.03
C TYR A 11 0.86 -4.02 -2.49
N ILE A 12 -0.02 -4.90 -2.93
CA ILE A 12 -0.01 -5.42 -4.30
C ILE A 12 -0.86 -4.49 -5.17
N PHE A 13 -0.21 -3.52 -5.80
CA PHE A 13 -0.87 -2.63 -6.76
C PHE A 13 -1.35 -3.41 -7.99
N THR A 14 -2.50 -3.01 -8.50
CA THR A 14 -3.04 -3.54 -9.77
C THR A 14 -3.20 -2.41 -10.79
N VAL A 15 -2.83 -2.65 -12.05
CA VAL A 15 -3.00 -1.63 -13.11
C VAL A 15 -4.49 -1.29 -13.27
N GLY A 16 -4.80 0.01 -13.35
CA GLY A 16 -6.16 0.57 -13.40
C GLY A 16 -6.80 0.84 -12.03
N GLU A 17 -6.15 0.43 -10.94
CA GLU A 17 -6.61 0.68 -9.59
C GLU A 17 -6.61 2.18 -9.25
N LYS A 18 -7.65 2.64 -8.53
CA LYS A 18 -7.76 4.01 -8.03
C LYS A 18 -7.41 4.02 -6.55
N ILE A 19 -6.40 4.81 -6.17
CA ILE A 19 -5.90 4.88 -4.81
C ILE A 19 -5.92 6.33 -4.31
N HIS A 20 -6.21 6.50 -3.03
CA HIS A 20 -6.07 7.77 -2.32
C HIS A 20 -4.95 7.65 -1.30
N ILE A 21 -3.98 8.57 -1.35
CA ILE A 21 -2.93 8.68 -0.35
C ILE A 21 -3.23 9.89 0.51
N ASP A 22 -3.43 9.69 1.81
CA ASP A 22 -3.90 10.72 2.74
C ASP A 22 -2.80 11.69 3.21
N SER A 23 -1.54 11.28 3.11
CA SER A 23 -0.41 11.93 3.78
C SER A 23 0.91 11.83 3.00
N GLY A 24 1.86 12.72 3.34
CA GLY A 24 3.20 12.75 2.75
C GLY A 24 3.28 13.33 1.34
N ARG A 25 4.45 13.18 0.70
CA ARG A 25 4.77 13.80 -0.62
C ARG A 25 3.92 13.31 -1.79
N ARG A 26 3.21 12.19 -1.61
CA ARG A 26 2.37 11.56 -2.64
C ARG A 26 0.88 11.73 -2.33
N LYS A 27 0.54 12.60 -1.38
CA LYS A 27 -0.83 12.87 -1.00
C LYS A 27 -1.68 13.22 -2.22
N GLY A 28 -2.87 12.65 -2.31
CA GLY A 28 -3.84 12.88 -3.36
C GLY A 28 -4.35 11.60 -4.00
N ASP A 29 -5.16 11.77 -5.04
CA ASP A 29 -5.77 10.71 -5.81
C ASP A 29 -4.90 10.30 -6.99
N TRP A 30 -4.83 9.00 -7.22
CA TRP A 30 -4.01 8.41 -8.26
C TRP A 30 -4.72 7.23 -8.93
N GLU A 31 -4.38 7.02 -10.19
CA GLU A 31 -4.66 5.79 -10.93
C GLU A 31 -3.34 5.04 -11.14
N VAL A 32 -3.31 3.74 -10.88
CA VAL A 32 -2.13 2.91 -11.13
C VAL A 32 -2.00 2.67 -12.63
N ALA A 33 -1.03 3.32 -13.28
CA ALA A 33 -0.81 3.24 -14.72
C ALA A 33 0.07 2.04 -15.12
N ALA A 34 1.04 1.67 -14.28
CA ALA A 34 1.89 0.51 -14.50
C ALA A 34 2.45 -0.04 -13.17
N VAL A 35 2.74 -1.33 -13.15
CA VAL A 35 3.39 -2.02 -12.02
C VAL A 35 4.55 -2.84 -12.58
N ALA A 36 5.72 -2.68 -11.99
CA ALA A 36 6.91 -3.50 -12.27
C ALA A 36 7.38 -4.18 -10.98
N ASP A 37 8.51 -4.90 -11.03
CA ASP A 37 8.99 -5.69 -9.89
C ASP A 37 9.20 -4.86 -8.62
N ASN A 38 9.77 -3.66 -8.72
CA ASN A 38 10.06 -2.80 -7.58
C ASN A 38 9.49 -1.37 -7.69
N THR A 39 8.73 -1.08 -8.75
CA THR A 39 8.15 0.25 -8.97
C THR A 39 6.68 0.20 -9.30
N VAL A 40 6.01 1.31 -9.04
CA VAL A 40 4.63 1.58 -9.43
C VAL A 40 4.58 2.95 -10.10
N THR A 41 3.91 3.05 -11.23
CA THR A 41 3.67 4.31 -11.94
C THR A 41 2.26 4.76 -11.63
N LEU A 42 2.14 5.98 -11.11
CA LEU A 42 0.88 6.60 -10.72
C LEU A 42 0.56 7.75 -11.66
N ARG A 43 -0.67 7.78 -12.15
CA ARG A 43 -1.21 8.85 -13.00
C ARG A 43 -2.15 9.72 -12.18
N CYS A 44 -1.90 11.03 -12.19
CA CYS A 44 -2.83 11.99 -11.61
C CYS A 44 -4.09 12.06 -12.48
N PRO A 45 -5.30 11.84 -11.93
CA PRO A 45 -6.53 11.79 -12.72
C PRO A 45 -6.87 13.14 -13.36
N VAL A 46 -6.45 14.25 -12.74
CA VAL A 46 -6.70 15.63 -13.17
C VAL A 46 -5.70 16.08 -14.24
N SER A 47 -4.40 16.06 -13.90
CA SER A 47 -3.36 16.59 -14.78
C SER A 47 -2.85 15.60 -15.83
N LYS A 48 -3.24 14.32 -15.71
CA LYS A 48 -2.74 13.19 -16.51
C LYS A 48 -1.23 12.95 -16.44
N LYS A 49 -0.51 13.69 -15.59
CA LYS A 49 0.91 13.49 -15.33
C LYS A 49 1.15 12.14 -14.67
N GLU A 50 2.22 11.47 -15.09
CA GLU A 50 2.63 10.19 -14.57
C GLU A 50 3.92 10.32 -13.76
N PHE A 51 4.00 9.58 -12.66
CA PHE A 51 5.16 9.54 -11.79
C PHE A 51 5.45 8.10 -11.38
N THR A 52 6.70 7.68 -11.58
CA THR A 52 7.17 6.35 -11.18
C THR A 52 7.85 6.41 -9.82
N TRP A 53 7.39 5.58 -8.91
CA TRP A 53 7.89 5.48 -7.55
C TRP A 53 8.37 4.06 -7.26
N LYS A 54 9.36 3.91 -6.37
CA LYS A 54 9.61 2.60 -5.74
C LYS A 54 8.38 2.17 -4.95
N LYS A 55 8.00 0.88 -4.98
CA LYS A 55 6.86 0.36 -4.21
C LYS A 55 6.94 0.82 -2.76
N PHE A 56 5.86 1.40 -2.27
CA PHE A 56 5.90 2.21 -1.05
C PHE A 56 4.70 2.08 -0.13
N CYS A 57 3.63 1.41 -0.57
CA CYS A 57 2.47 1.16 0.26
C CYS A 57 2.66 -0.17 0.97
N TYR A 58 2.47 -0.16 2.29
CA TYR A 58 2.31 -1.36 3.11
C TYR A 58 0.89 -1.28 3.65
N LEU A 59 0.09 -2.33 3.45
CA LEU A 59 -1.27 -2.36 3.97
C LEU A 59 -1.19 -2.51 5.50
N ILE A 60 -1.62 -1.48 6.22
CA ILE A 60 -1.78 -1.54 7.68
C ILE A 60 -3.22 -1.95 7.94
N ASP A 61 -3.49 -3.26 8.00
CA ASP A 61 -4.73 -3.72 8.62
C ASP A 61 -4.44 -4.13 10.08
N LYS A 62 -5.17 -3.52 11.01
CA LYS A 62 -5.11 -3.81 12.45
C LYS A 62 -6.29 -4.70 12.79
N LYS A 63 -6.07 -6.01 12.91
CA LYS A 63 -7.06 -6.92 13.49
C LYS A 63 -6.91 -6.95 15.01
N GLN A 64 -7.99 -6.63 15.73
CA GLN A 64 -8.14 -7.04 17.12
C GLN A 64 -8.44 -8.55 17.12
N THR A 65 -7.46 -9.36 17.53
CA THR A 65 -7.73 -10.77 17.84
C THR A 65 -8.19 -10.88 19.30
N THR A 66 -9.26 -11.63 19.54
CA THR A 66 -9.85 -11.80 20.88
C THR A 66 -9.24 -12.97 21.65
N THR A 67 -8.35 -13.77 21.04
CA THR A 67 -7.72 -14.92 21.71
C THR A 67 -6.29 -15.19 21.24
N TRP A 68 -5.37 -15.19 22.21
CA TRP A 68 -4.05 -15.80 22.14
C TRP A 68 -3.77 -16.56 23.45
N PRO A 69 -3.14 -17.75 23.41
CA PRO A 69 -2.67 -18.46 22.22
C PRO A 69 -3.80 -19.11 21.42
N GLY A 70 -3.70 -19.01 20.09
CA GLY A 70 -4.35 -19.97 19.21
C GLY A 70 -3.68 -21.32 19.41
N GLU A 71 -4.46 -22.40 19.38
CA GLU A 71 -4.03 -23.74 19.76
C GLU A 71 -2.80 -24.23 18.97
N SER A 72 -2.08 -25.15 19.62
CA SER A 72 -0.66 -25.53 19.47
C SER A 72 -0.20 -25.96 18.07
#